data_AF-A0A973PEJ3-F1
#
_entry.id   AF-A0A973PEJ3-F1
#
_cell.length_a   1.000
_cell.length_b   1.000
_cell.length_c   1.000
_cell.angle_alpha   90.00
_cell.angle_beta   90.00
_cell.angle_gamma   90.00
#
_symmetry.space_group_name_H-M   'P 1'
#
loop_
_entity.id
_entity.type
_entity.pdbx_description
1 polymer ?
#
loop_
_entity_poly.entity_id
_entity_poly.type
_entity_poly.pdbx_seq_one_letter_code
_entity_poly.pdbx_strand_id
1 'polypeptide(L)'
;DHRDPAEVVRTYLGEVVELVNGSDVFSVLAHIDYPVRSYPGPFDPGLFEEEFRQALRAQAGSGRALEINTRLPLSPVILRWWHEEGGPAVSFGSDAHEPTLIARGFAEAAAMAEAFGFRAGRLPYELWGRSG
;
A
#
# COMPACT_ATOMS: atom_id res chain seq x y z
N ASP A 1 22.98 -16.44 -3.58
CA ASP A 1 23.31 -15.21 -2.84
C ASP A 1 22.11 -14.88 -1.97
N HIS A 2 22.19 -15.07 -0.66
CA HIS A 2 21.07 -14.82 0.25
C HIS A 2 21.25 -13.43 0.84
N ARG A 3 20.56 -12.44 0.27
CA ARG A 3 20.45 -11.10 0.88
C ARG A 3 19.68 -11.18 2.19
N ASP A 4 20.05 -10.35 3.15
CA ASP A 4 19.32 -10.22 4.42
C ASP A 4 17.86 -9.78 4.11
N PRO A 5 16.84 -10.53 4.54
CA PRO A 5 15.44 -10.16 4.31
C PRO A 5 15.10 -8.73 4.78
N ALA A 6 15.69 -8.27 5.88
CA ALA A 6 15.46 -6.93 6.38
C ALA A 6 16.08 -5.87 5.44
N GLU A 7 17.27 -6.15 4.91
CA GLU A 7 17.90 -5.31 3.88
C GLU A 7 17.05 -5.24 2.61
N VAL A 8 16.48 -6.37 2.16
CA VAL A 8 15.59 -6.39 0.99
C VAL A 8 14.38 -5.48 1.17
N VAL A 9 13.74 -5.49 2.35
CA VAL A 9 12.61 -4.60 2.66
C VAL A 9 13.05 -3.14 2.62
N ARG A 10 14.17 -2.79 3.25
CA ARG A 10 14.69 -1.42 3.27
C ARG A 10 15.06 -0.92 1.88
N THR A 11 15.78 -1.73 1.10
CA THR A 11 16.14 -1.40 -0.28
C THR A 11 14.90 -1.17 -1.12
N TYR A 12 13.90 -2.04 -1.03
CA TYR A 12 12.66 -1.89 -1.78
C TYR A 12 11.91 -0.61 -1.43
N LEU A 13 11.78 -0.27 -0.15
CA LEU A 13 11.11 0.97 0.28
C LEU A 13 11.90 2.22 -0.15
N GLY A 14 13.23 2.15 -0.17
CA GLY A 14 14.07 3.19 -0.77
C GLY A 14 13.84 3.33 -2.28
N GLU A 15 13.76 2.22 -3.02
CA GLU A 15 13.45 2.22 -4.46
C GLU A 15 12.06 2.79 -4.76
N VAL A 16 11.07 2.60 -3.86
CA VAL A 16 9.76 3.24 -3.98
C VAL A 16 9.87 4.77 -3.91
N VAL A 17 10.71 5.31 -3.01
CA VAL A 17 10.96 6.76 -2.93
C VAL A 17 11.57 7.28 -4.23
N GLU A 18 12.60 6.61 -4.73
CA GLU A 18 13.25 6.97 -6.00
C GLU A 18 12.27 6.91 -7.19
N LEU A 19 11.44 5.87 -7.25
CA LEU A 19 10.41 5.70 -8.27
C LEU A 19 9.39 6.85 -8.26
N VAL A 20 8.87 7.18 -7.08
CA VAL A 20 7.85 8.23 -6.90
C VAL A 20 8.40 9.61 -7.24
N ASN A 21 9.67 9.88 -6.91
CA ASN A 21 10.32 11.16 -7.19
C ASN A 21 10.81 11.27 -8.63
N GLY A 22 11.13 10.16 -9.28
CA GLY A 22 11.69 10.11 -10.63
C GLY A 22 10.67 9.93 -11.74
N SER A 23 9.39 9.73 -11.44
CA SER A 23 8.38 9.39 -12.44
C SER A 23 6.98 9.90 -12.12
N ASP A 24 6.34 10.50 -13.12
CA ASP A 24 4.95 10.98 -13.06
C ASP A 24 3.95 10.14 -13.87
N VAL A 25 4.39 8.99 -14.40
CA VAL A 25 3.61 8.23 -15.39
C VAL A 25 2.49 7.36 -14.79
N PHE A 26 2.37 7.31 -13.46
CA PHE A 26 1.43 6.43 -12.76
C PHE A 26 0.62 7.18 -11.70
N SER A 27 -0.60 6.70 -11.45
CA SER A 27 -1.55 7.30 -10.50
C SER A 27 -1.70 6.51 -9.20
N VAL A 28 -1.26 5.24 -9.19
CA VAL A 28 -1.40 4.32 -8.05
C VAL A 28 -0.08 3.57 -7.85
N LEU A 29 0.45 3.56 -6.63
CA LEU A 29 1.52 2.62 -6.26
C LEU A 29 0.87 1.30 -5.84
N ALA A 30 1.17 0.23 -6.58
CA ALA A 30 0.72 -1.13 -6.26
C ALA A 30 1.56 -1.72 -5.11
N HIS A 31 0.92 -2.51 -4.24
CA HIS A 31 1.51 -3.38 -3.22
C HIS A 31 2.86 -2.88 -2.62
N ILE A 32 2.83 -1.79 -1.85
CA ILE A 32 4.03 -1.20 -1.20
C ILE A 32 4.78 -2.18 -0.27
N ASP A 33 4.12 -3.26 0.14
CA ASP A 33 4.63 -4.33 0.98
C ASP A 33 5.06 -5.58 0.19
N TYR A 34 5.28 -5.46 -1.13
CA TYR A 34 5.62 -6.59 -2.00
C TYR A 34 6.71 -7.54 -1.46
N PRO A 35 7.83 -7.07 -0.87
CA PRO A 35 8.86 -7.95 -0.32
C PRO A 35 8.37 -8.91 0.77
N VAL A 36 7.28 -8.55 1.47
CA VAL A 36 6.70 -9.37 2.55
C VAL A 36 6.28 -10.75 2.05
N ARG A 37 5.93 -10.88 0.76
CA ARG A 37 5.59 -12.16 0.11
C ARG A 37 6.67 -13.24 0.25
N SER A 38 7.93 -12.81 0.41
CA SER A 38 9.10 -13.70 0.53
C SER A 38 9.84 -13.52 1.86
N TYR A 39 9.27 -12.78 2.81
CA TYR A 39 9.91 -12.54 4.11
C TYR A 39 9.88 -13.82 4.96
N PRO A 40 10.98 -14.23 5.59
CA PRO A 40 11.01 -15.46 6.37
C PRO A 40 10.32 -15.27 7.71
N GLY A 41 9.18 -15.93 7.88
CA GLY A 41 8.42 -15.93 9.13
C GLY A 41 7.48 -14.73 9.26
N PRO A 42 7.00 -14.45 10.49
CA PRO A 42 6.11 -13.32 10.74
C PRO A 42 6.78 -11.99 10.38
N PHE A 43 6.05 -11.16 9.62
CA PHE A 43 6.49 -9.81 9.30
C PHE A 43 5.90 -8.81 10.29
N ASP A 44 6.77 -8.02 10.91
CA ASP A 44 6.39 -6.88 11.75
C ASP A 44 6.73 -5.57 11.01
N PRO A 45 5.73 -4.83 10.49
CA PRO A 45 5.97 -3.54 9.85
C PRO A 45 6.66 -2.53 10.76
N GLY A 46 6.51 -2.64 12.09
CA GLY A 46 7.11 -1.74 13.07
C GLY A 46 8.64 -1.73 13.04
N LEU A 47 9.27 -2.82 12.58
CA LEU A 47 10.72 -2.89 12.37
C LEU A 47 11.22 -2.01 11.21
N PHE A 48 10.30 -1.51 10.39
CA PHE A 48 10.56 -0.74 9.17
C PHE A 48 9.70 0.54 9.12
N GLU A 49 9.23 1.04 10.27
CA GLU A 49 8.28 2.17 10.33
C GLU A 49 8.83 3.41 9.61
N GLU A 50 10.10 3.77 9.83
CA GLU A 50 10.69 4.95 9.21
C GLU A 50 10.76 4.80 7.68
N GLU A 51 11.20 3.65 7.18
CA GLU A 51 11.29 3.37 5.75
C GLU A 51 9.90 3.37 5.08
N PHE A 52 8.88 2.80 5.74
CA PHE A 52 7.50 2.87 5.25
C PHE A 52 7.01 4.31 5.23
N ARG A 53 7.19 5.07 6.32
CA ARG A 53 6.73 6.46 6.40
C ARG A 53 7.40 7.34 5.36
N GLN A 54 8.69 7.13 5.07
CA GLN A 54 9.39 7.86 4.01
C GLN A 54 8.77 7.59 2.63
N ALA A 55 8.55 6.31 2.29
CA ALA A 55 7.91 5.93 1.04
C ALA A 55 6.47 6.47 0.93
N LEU A 56 5.68 6.32 1.99
CA LEU A 56 4.30 6.80 2.07
C LEU A 56 4.23 8.33 1.97
N ARG A 57 5.12 9.07 2.64
CA ARG A 57 5.15 10.53 2.58
C ARG A 57 5.52 11.04 1.18
N ALA A 58 6.53 10.43 0.55
CA ALA A 58 6.89 10.77 -0.82
C ALA A 58 5.69 10.56 -1.76
N GLN A 59 5.02 9.41 -1.63
CA GLN A 59 3.85 9.10 -2.43
C GLN A 59 2.68 10.05 -2.17
N ALA A 60 2.38 10.37 -0.90
CA ALA A 60 1.32 11.31 -0.54
C ALA A 60 1.58 12.70 -1.14
N GLY A 61 2.83 13.18 -1.06
CA GLY A 61 3.25 14.45 -1.65
C GLY A 61 3.10 14.53 -3.17
N SER A 62 3.08 13.38 -3.86
CA SER A 62 2.84 13.30 -5.31
C SER A 62 1.36 13.27 -5.72
N GLY A 63 0.43 13.24 -4.75
CA GLY A 63 -1.02 13.18 -5.02
C GLY A 63 -1.54 11.82 -5.50
N ARG A 64 -0.70 10.79 -5.51
CA ARG A 64 -1.04 9.42 -5.95
C ARG A 64 -1.81 8.66 -4.86
N ALA A 65 -2.56 7.65 -5.28
CA ALA A 65 -3.25 6.74 -4.35
C ALA A 65 -2.39 5.54 -3.97
N LEU A 66 -2.65 4.98 -2.79
CA LEU A 66 -2.07 3.72 -2.32
C LEU A 66 -2.99 2.54 -2.68
N GLU A 67 -2.45 1.44 -3.18
CA GLU A 67 -3.21 0.19 -3.32
C GLU A 67 -3.33 -0.55 -1.98
N ILE A 68 -4.56 -0.91 -1.61
CA ILE A 68 -4.84 -1.95 -0.63
C ILE A 68 -4.91 -3.27 -1.39
N ASN A 69 -3.78 -3.98 -1.44
CA ASN A 69 -3.70 -5.28 -2.08
C ASN A 69 -4.27 -6.38 -1.16
N THR A 70 -5.03 -7.32 -1.72
CA THR A 70 -5.67 -8.40 -0.95
C THR A 70 -5.08 -9.79 -1.20
N ARG A 71 -4.08 -9.93 -2.08
CA ARG A 71 -3.34 -11.19 -2.25
C ARG A 71 -2.55 -11.54 -0.98
N LEU A 72 -1.90 -10.53 -0.42
CA LEU A 72 -1.39 -10.54 0.94
C LEU A 72 -2.08 -9.37 1.65
N PRO A 73 -2.92 -9.61 2.67
CA PRO A 73 -3.64 -8.53 3.32
C PRO A 73 -2.69 -7.46 3.87
N LEU A 74 -2.82 -6.23 3.37
CA LEU A 74 -2.04 -5.09 3.84
C LEU A 74 -2.22 -4.91 5.35
N SER A 75 -1.12 -4.71 6.06
CA SER A 75 -1.18 -4.45 7.51
C SER A 75 -1.98 -3.17 7.80
N PRO A 76 -2.96 -3.21 8.74
CA PRO A 76 -3.69 -2.02 9.20
C PRO A 76 -2.79 -0.87 9.65
N VAL A 77 -1.61 -1.19 10.20
CA VAL A 77 -0.62 -0.20 10.64
C VAL A 77 -0.07 0.61 9.46
N ILE A 78 0.17 -0.01 8.30
CA ILE A 78 0.67 0.68 7.10
C ILE A 78 -0.41 1.62 6.57
N LEU A 79 -1.67 1.19 6.55
CA LEU A 79 -2.76 2.06 6.11
C LEU A 79 -3.02 3.22 7.09
N ARG A 80 -2.84 3.00 8.40
CA ARG A 80 -2.85 4.07 9.40
C ARG A 80 -1.75 5.10 9.10
N TRP A 81 -0.51 4.65 8.86
CA TRP A 81 0.59 5.54 8.51
C TRP A 81 0.32 6.29 7.20
N TRP A 82 -0.27 5.65 6.20
CA TRP A 82 -0.68 6.32 4.96
C TRP A 82 -1.61 7.50 5.24
N HIS A 83 -2.62 7.32 6.08
CA HIS A 83 -3.51 8.40 6.49
C HIS A 83 -2.78 9.50 7.27
N GLU A 84 -1.88 9.12 8.19
CA GLU A 84 -1.07 10.06 8.99
C GLU A 84 -0.11 10.90 8.14
N GLU A 85 0.53 10.30 7.14
CA GLU A 85 1.46 10.98 6.21
C GLU A 85 0.74 11.83 5.13
N GLY A 86 -0.60 11.93 5.21
CA GLY A 86 -1.37 12.80 4.32
C GLY A 86 -1.92 12.14 3.07
N GLY A 87 -1.92 10.80 3.02
CA GLY A 87 -2.40 10.02 1.88
C GLY A 87 -3.79 10.44 1.37
N PRO A 88 -3.92 10.87 0.09
CA PRO A 88 -5.17 11.46 -0.38
C PRO A 88 -6.25 10.44 -0.71
N ALA A 89 -5.86 9.23 -1.13
CA ALA A 89 -6.80 8.21 -1.61
C ALA A 89 -6.22 6.79 -1.55
N VAL A 90 -7.10 5.80 -1.66
CA VAL A 90 -6.77 4.39 -1.82
C VAL A 90 -7.47 3.75 -3.03
N SER A 91 -6.86 2.68 -3.55
CA SER A 91 -7.43 1.77 -4.54
C SER A 91 -7.43 0.33 -4.00
N PHE A 92 -8.12 -0.59 -4.67
CA PHE A 92 -8.22 -1.99 -4.25
C PHE A 92 -7.76 -2.92 -5.38
N GLY A 93 -6.89 -3.87 -5.04
CA GLY A 93 -6.33 -4.83 -5.99
C GLY A 93 -6.28 -6.23 -5.40
N SER A 94 -6.82 -7.23 -6.12
CA SER A 94 -6.74 -8.64 -5.68
C SER A 94 -5.50 -9.36 -6.18
N ASP A 95 -4.79 -8.77 -7.14
CA ASP A 95 -3.62 -9.38 -7.82
C ASP A 95 -3.92 -10.83 -8.25
N ALA A 96 -5.14 -11.03 -8.72
CA ALA A 96 -5.71 -12.32 -9.08
C ALA A 96 -5.15 -12.76 -10.45
N HIS A 97 -4.58 -13.96 -10.46
CA HIS A 97 -4.10 -14.63 -11.68
C HIS A 97 -5.06 -15.75 -12.13
N GLU A 98 -6.19 -15.90 -11.44
CA GLU A 98 -7.26 -16.86 -11.74
C GLU A 98 -8.62 -16.17 -11.56
N PRO A 99 -9.63 -16.45 -12.41
CA PRO A 99 -10.93 -15.77 -12.33
C PRO A 99 -11.65 -15.92 -10.98
N THR A 100 -11.45 -17.04 -10.29
CA THR A 100 -12.05 -17.37 -9.00
C THR A 100 -11.53 -16.51 -7.84
N LEU A 101 -10.41 -15.82 -8.04
CA LEU A 101 -9.77 -14.98 -7.02
C LEU A 101 -10.05 -13.48 -7.20
N ILE A 102 -10.78 -13.10 -8.25
CA ILE A 102 -11.17 -11.71 -8.49
C ILE A 102 -11.93 -11.18 -7.26
N ALA A 103 -11.51 -10.01 -6.78
CA ALA A 103 -12.09 -9.30 -5.64
C ALA A 103 -12.08 -10.08 -4.31
N ARG A 104 -11.31 -11.18 -4.21
CA ARG A 104 -11.14 -11.91 -2.95
C ARG A 104 -10.59 -10.98 -1.87
N GLY A 105 -11.27 -10.89 -0.73
CA GLY A 105 -10.86 -10.05 0.41
C GLY A 105 -11.27 -8.58 0.31
N PHE A 106 -12.06 -8.18 -0.70
CA PHE A 106 -12.44 -6.77 -0.89
C PHE A 106 -13.35 -6.26 0.21
N ALA A 107 -14.22 -7.10 0.80
CA ALA A 107 -15.09 -6.67 1.89
C ALA A 107 -14.28 -6.27 3.13
N GLU A 108 -13.28 -7.06 3.48
CA GLU A 108 -12.36 -6.79 4.59
C GLU A 108 -11.47 -5.58 4.30
N ALA A 109 -10.96 -5.47 3.07
CA ALA A 109 -10.17 -4.31 2.65
C ALA A 109 -10.98 -3.00 2.70
N ALA A 110 -12.24 -3.04 2.25
CA ALA A 110 -13.16 -1.91 2.29
C ALA A 110 -13.46 -1.49 3.74
N ALA A 111 -13.78 -2.44 4.62
CA ALA A 111 -14.01 -2.16 6.04
C ALA A 111 -12.76 -1.56 6.72
N MET A 112 -11.56 -2.05 6.37
CA MET A 112 -10.31 -1.48 6.86
C MET A 112 -10.09 -0.05 6.35
N ALA A 113 -10.33 0.20 5.07
CA ALA A 113 -10.28 1.55 4.49
C ALA A 113 -11.25 2.52 5.19
N GLU A 114 -12.47 2.07 5.47
CA GLU A 114 -13.45 2.88 6.21
C GLU A 114 -12.98 3.21 7.63
N ALA A 115 -12.43 2.22 8.33
CA ALA A 115 -11.92 2.39 9.70
C ALA A 115 -10.78 3.41 9.80
N PHE A 116 -10.00 3.59 8.72
CA PHE A 116 -8.91 4.57 8.65
C PHE A 116 -9.25 5.85 7.87
N GLY A 117 -10.54 6.13 7.69
CA GLY A 117 -10.99 7.43 7.16
C GLY A 117 -10.93 7.56 5.64
N PHE A 118 -11.07 6.46 4.90
CA PHE A 118 -11.28 6.49 3.45
C PHE A 118 -12.73 6.13 3.11
N ARG A 119 -13.29 6.75 2.08
CA ARG A 119 -14.69 6.55 1.67
C ARG A 119 -14.80 6.43 0.16
N ALA A 120 -15.77 5.63 -0.29
CA ALA A 120 -16.10 5.52 -1.70
C ALA A 120 -16.48 6.88 -2.30
N GLY A 121 -16.08 7.08 -3.55
CA GLY A 121 -16.58 8.18 -4.37
C GLY A 121 -18.04 8.01 -4.77
N ARG A 122 -18.54 8.92 -5.59
CA ARG A 122 -19.89 8.86 -6.15
C ARG A 122 -20.02 7.75 -7.20
N LEU A 123 -18.93 7.48 -7.93
CA LEU A 123 -18.92 6.49 -9.01
C LEU A 123 -18.16 5.23 -8.56
N PRO A 124 -18.58 4.04 -9.01
CA PRO A 124 -18.02 2.76 -8.54
C PRO A 124 -16.56 2.54 -8.95
N TYR A 125 -16.03 3.33 -9.88
CA TYR A 125 -14.65 3.27 -10.36
C TYR A 125 -13.76 4.41 -9.83
N GLU A 126 -14.30 5.28 -8.97
CA GLU A 126 -13.50 6.31 -8.33
C GLU A 126 -12.63 5.72 -7.21
N LEU A 127 -11.43 6.27 -7.08
CA LEU A 127 -10.58 6.03 -5.92
C LEU A 127 -11.31 6.43 -4.63
N TRP A 128 -11.06 5.70 -3.55
CA TRP A 128 -11.63 6.05 -2.26
C TRP A 128 -10.84 7.18 -1.64
N GLY A 129 -11.46 8.35 -1.51
CA GLY A 129 -10.83 9.55 -0.99
C GLY A 129 -10.79 9.58 0.54
N ARG A 130 -9.86 10.36 1.08
CA ARG A 130 -9.81 10.68 2.51
C ARG A 130 -11.05 11.48 2.93
N SER A 131 -11.77 10.99 3.93
CA SER A 131 -12.82 11.72 4.64
C SER A 131 -12.20 12.49 5.81
N GLY A 132 -12.52 13.78 5.93
CA GLY A 132 -12.10 14.63 7.05
C GLY A 132 -12.75 14.26 8.37
#